data_AF-A0A1H6VCX6-F1
#
_entry.id   AF-A0A1H6VCX6-F1
#
_cell.length_a   1.000
_cell.length_b   1.000
_cell.length_c   1.000
_cell.angle_alpha   90.00
_cell.angle_beta   90.00
_cell.angle_gamma   90.00
#
_symmetry.space_group_name_H-M   'P 1'
#
loop_
_entity.id
_entity.type
_entity.pdbx_description
1 polymer ?
#
loop_
_entity_poly.entity_id
_entity_poly.type
_entity_poly.pdbx_seq_one_letter_code
_entity_poly.pdbx_strand_id
1 'polypeptide(L)'
;MADWSELNRLAEAATPGPWKIHDPIEHAPGANFGVDSAKSEVVVWWGSGYNGIPVTADAEFIAAANPAVVLALIAENERLDHLAEAVNGAMHEAGILVDADPVELADAIHKLQVRAAAESQAARYWRKRFDEDTTEAIDQLKAENERLRRIISDSATACGAAMSTECTVEFMGYLPVEIAGVLKQLRASLAAEQRRAAVLEQNCAEMAEALERVRADAERYRGVRRVANSQGYTDEQFDAQTDAQTDARIAHFEVAMGKGGDA
;
A
#
# COMPACT_ATOMS: atom_id res chain seq x y z
N MET A 1 -11.96 50.75 33.42
CA MET A 1 -12.11 51.91 32.52
C MET A 1 -12.50 53.10 33.37
N ALA A 2 -11.91 54.28 33.12
CA ALA A 2 -12.31 55.49 33.83
C ALA A 2 -13.65 55.99 33.25
N ASP A 3 -14.58 56.40 34.11
CA ASP A 3 -15.87 56.95 33.68
C ASP A 3 -15.69 58.43 33.30
N TRP A 4 -15.73 58.72 31.99
CA TRP A 4 -15.60 60.07 31.44
C TRP A 4 -16.94 60.78 31.22
N SER A 5 -18.07 60.15 31.59
CA SER A 5 -19.41 60.64 31.24
C SER A 5 -19.66 62.07 31.72
N GLU A 6 -19.24 62.39 32.95
CA GLU A 6 -19.42 63.73 33.51
C GLU A 6 -18.50 64.76 32.85
N LEU A 7 -17.26 64.38 32.52
CA LEU A 7 -16.33 65.26 31.81
C LEU A 7 -16.82 65.54 30.38
N ASN A 8 -17.34 64.52 29.69
CA ASN A 8 -17.92 64.65 28.37
C ASN A 8 -19.11 65.63 28.40
N ARG A 9 -20.05 65.44 29.34
CA ARG A 9 -21.21 66.33 29.53
C ARG A 9 -20.80 67.78 29.79
N LEU A 10 -19.79 68.00 30.61
CA LEU A 10 -19.27 69.34 30.91
C LEU A 10 -18.59 69.97 29.68
N ALA A 11 -17.82 69.20 28.92
CA ALA A 11 -17.15 69.69 27.73
C ALA A 11 -18.14 70.02 26.59
N GLU A 12 -19.18 69.22 26.38
CA GLU A 12 -20.25 69.52 25.41
C GLU A 12 -21.02 70.81 25.74
N ALA A 13 -21.21 71.10 27.03
CA ALA A 13 -21.93 72.28 27.50
C ALA A 13 -21.09 73.56 27.54
N ALA A 14 -19.76 73.44 27.54
CA ALA A 14 -18.84 74.56 27.66
C ALA A 14 -18.65 75.30 26.31
N THR A 15 -18.11 76.52 26.37
CA THR A 15 -17.81 77.32 25.16
C THR A 15 -16.87 76.55 24.23
N PRO A 16 -17.26 76.25 22.98
CA PRO A 16 -16.41 75.49 22.08
C PRO A 16 -15.04 76.14 21.85
N GLY A 17 -14.00 75.31 21.75
CA GLY A 17 -12.66 75.75 21.36
C GLY A 17 -12.57 76.14 19.87
N PRO A 18 -11.40 76.62 19.41
CA PRO A 18 -10.18 76.83 20.20
C PRO A 18 -10.30 78.04 21.12
N TRP A 19 -9.64 77.95 22.27
CA TRP A 19 -9.46 79.10 23.16
C TRP A 19 -8.08 79.72 22.94
N LYS A 20 -7.95 81.01 23.22
CA LYS A 20 -6.72 81.79 23.02
C LYS A 20 -6.36 82.51 24.30
N ILE A 21 -5.07 82.68 24.53
CA ILE A 21 -4.58 83.46 25.66
C ILE A 21 -4.78 84.94 25.33
N HIS A 22 -5.27 85.68 26.33
CA HIS A 22 -5.30 87.12 26.29
C HIS A 22 -4.11 87.67 27.09
N ASP A 23 -3.31 88.52 26.47
CA ASP A 23 -2.15 89.12 27.11
C ASP A 23 -2.55 90.09 28.23
N PRO A 24 -1.77 90.19 29.32
CA PRO A 24 -2.06 91.12 30.40
C PRO A 24 -2.14 92.55 29.87
N ILE A 25 -3.04 93.36 30.42
CA ILE A 25 -3.14 94.79 30.07
C ILE A 25 -1.80 95.46 30.38
N GLU A 26 -1.06 95.86 29.34
CA GLU A 26 0.18 96.60 29.50
C GLU A 26 -0.11 97.85 30.36
N HIS A 27 0.75 98.09 31.36
CA HIS A 27 0.72 99.22 32.30
C HIS A 27 -0.15 99.09 33.58
N ALA A 28 -0.72 97.93 33.89
CA ALA A 28 -1.42 97.71 35.18
C ALA A 28 -0.58 96.89 36.19
N PRO A 29 -0.28 97.41 37.40
CA PRO A 29 0.34 96.62 38.47
C PRO A 29 -0.56 95.44 38.84
N GLY A 30 -0.04 94.21 38.75
CA GLY A 30 -0.80 92.98 38.99
C GLY A 30 -1.69 92.53 37.83
N ALA A 31 -1.36 92.89 36.58
CA ALA A 31 -2.06 92.38 35.41
C ALA A 31 -1.84 90.86 35.26
N ASN A 32 -2.94 90.10 35.11
CA ASN A 32 -2.93 88.65 34.92
C ASN A 32 -3.38 88.28 33.49
N PHE A 33 -3.04 87.07 33.07
CA PHE A 33 -3.47 86.49 31.80
C PHE A 33 -4.96 86.15 31.81
N GLY A 34 -5.58 86.21 30.63
CA GLY A 34 -6.95 85.77 30.40
C GLY A 34 -7.02 84.64 29.39
N VAL A 35 -8.21 84.07 29.26
CA VAL A 35 -8.51 83.12 28.18
C VAL A 35 -9.77 83.57 27.47
N ASP A 36 -9.66 83.68 26.15
CA ASP A 36 -10.71 84.07 25.24
C ASP A 36 -11.21 82.89 24.42
N SER A 37 -12.49 82.91 24.07
CA SER A 37 -13.04 82.05 23.04
C SER A 37 -12.49 82.45 21.66
N ALA A 38 -12.70 81.61 20.65
CA ALA A 38 -12.35 81.95 19.27
C ALA A 38 -13.02 83.24 18.75
N LYS A 39 -14.10 83.69 19.41
CA LYS A 39 -14.86 84.91 19.09
C LYS A 39 -14.47 86.11 19.96
N SER A 40 -13.38 86.02 20.73
CA SER A 40 -12.93 87.05 21.68
C SER A 40 -13.93 87.32 22.81
N GLU A 41 -14.70 86.29 23.19
CA GLU A 41 -15.54 86.33 24.38
C GLU A 41 -14.71 85.82 25.57
N VAL A 42 -14.83 86.50 26.70
CA VAL A 42 -14.08 86.16 27.90
C VAL A 42 -14.51 84.79 28.44
N VAL A 43 -13.59 83.81 28.47
CA VAL A 43 -13.77 82.52 29.15
C VAL A 43 -13.22 82.60 30.57
N VAL A 44 -12.03 83.15 30.74
CA VAL A 44 -11.43 83.49 32.04
C VAL A 44 -11.05 84.96 32.02
N TRP A 45 -11.63 85.73 32.96
CA TRP A 45 -11.47 87.18 33.01
C TRP A 45 -10.03 87.62 33.23
N TRP A 46 -9.59 88.63 32.47
CA TRP A 46 -8.33 89.35 32.67
C TRP A 46 -8.63 90.79 33.06
N GLY A 47 -7.85 91.35 33.99
CA GLY A 47 -8.03 92.73 34.44
C GLY A 47 -7.03 93.14 35.52
N SER A 48 -7.20 94.35 36.06
CA SER A 48 -6.35 94.88 37.13
C SER A 48 -6.67 94.22 38.49
N GLY A 49 -5.64 93.83 39.24
CA GLY A 49 -5.74 93.24 40.58
C GLY A 49 -5.53 91.72 40.58
N TYR A 50 -5.85 91.02 41.67
CA TYR A 50 -5.69 89.55 41.81
C TYR A 50 -6.70 88.71 40.98
N ASN A 51 -7.32 89.29 39.95
CA ASN A 51 -8.33 88.64 39.11
C ASN A 51 -7.69 88.24 37.77
N GLY A 52 -7.74 86.94 37.45
CA GLY A 52 -7.15 86.34 36.25
C GLY A 52 -6.12 85.27 36.56
N ILE A 53 -5.38 84.84 35.54
CA ILE A 53 -4.40 83.76 35.64
C ILE A 53 -2.99 84.34 35.82
N PRO A 54 -2.30 84.15 36.95
CA PRO A 54 -1.06 84.87 37.26
C PRO A 54 0.16 84.38 36.48
N VAL A 55 0.12 83.15 35.97
CA VAL A 55 1.25 82.49 35.28
C VAL A 55 0.86 82.15 33.85
N THR A 56 1.71 82.50 32.89
CA THR A 56 1.48 82.23 31.45
C THR A 56 1.23 80.75 31.19
N ALA A 57 2.00 79.86 31.82
CA ALA A 57 1.87 78.42 31.64
C ALA A 57 0.48 77.87 32.02
N ASP A 58 -0.15 78.43 33.07
CA ASP A 58 -1.50 78.02 33.47
C ASP A 58 -2.54 78.48 32.44
N ALA A 59 -2.36 79.69 31.88
CA ALA A 59 -3.24 80.21 30.82
C ALA A 59 -3.07 79.44 29.51
N GLU A 60 -1.84 79.09 29.15
CA GLU A 60 -1.52 78.19 28.03
C GLU A 60 -2.19 76.83 28.22
N PHE A 61 -2.07 76.24 29.41
CA PHE A 61 -2.68 74.95 29.71
C PHE A 61 -4.21 75.02 29.63
N ILE A 62 -4.85 76.02 30.23
CA ILE A 62 -6.32 76.19 30.19
C ILE A 62 -6.80 76.40 28.74
N ALA A 63 -6.11 77.22 27.95
CA ALA A 63 -6.46 77.44 26.55
C ALA A 63 -6.28 76.17 25.70
N ALA A 64 -5.21 75.40 25.95
CA ALA A 64 -4.94 74.14 25.27
C ALA A 64 -5.96 73.05 25.66
N ALA A 65 -6.33 72.97 26.94
CA ALA A 65 -7.32 72.03 27.48
C ALA A 65 -8.78 72.51 27.26
N ASN A 66 -9.04 73.19 26.15
CA ASN A 66 -10.38 73.65 25.80
C ASN A 66 -11.32 72.46 25.50
N PRO A 67 -12.64 72.68 25.51
CA PRO A 67 -13.63 71.61 25.37
C PRO A 67 -13.49 70.79 24.08
N ALA A 68 -13.07 71.40 22.97
CA ALA A 68 -12.87 70.66 21.72
C ALA A 68 -11.72 69.64 21.83
N VAL A 69 -10.65 69.98 22.54
CA VAL A 69 -9.52 69.08 22.79
C VAL A 69 -9.91 67.98 23.78
N VAL A 70 -10.63 68.32 24.85
CA VAL A 70 -11.12 67.34 25.84
C VAL A 70 -12.02 66.30 25.17
N LEU A 71 -12.99 66.73 24.35
CA LEU A 71 -13.88 65.82 23.62
C LEU A 71 -13.11 64.92 22.64
N ALA A 72 -12.11 65.46 21.94
CA ALA A 72 -11.27 64.67 21.04
C ALA A 72 -10.45 63.59 21.80
N LEU A 73 -9.93 63.91 22.99
CA LEU A 73 -9.20 62.94 23.82
C LEU A 73 -10.13 61.86 24.39
N ILE A 74 -11.35 62.21 24.78
CA ILE A 74 -12.36 61.23 25.23
C ILE A 74 -12.68 60.27 24.08
N ALA A 75 -12.98 60.78 22.89
CA ALA A 75 -13.28 59.96 21.72
C ALA A 75 -12.09 59.04 21.33
N GLU A 76 -10.85 59.51 21.45
CA GLU A 76 -9.67 58.68 21.19
C GLU A 76 -9.49 57.59 22.24
N ASN A 77 -9.73 57.88 23.52
CA ASN A 77 -9.70 56.85 24.57
C ASN A 77 -10.77 55.77 24.33
N GLU A 78 -12.00 56.14 23.99
CA GLU A 78 -13.05 55.19 23.63
C GLU A 78 -12.65 54.32 22.44
N ARG A 79 -12.03 54.92 21.41
CA ARG A 79 -11.50 54.18 20.25
C ARG A 79 -10.40 53.20 20.66
N LEU A 80 -9.50 53.59 21.56
CA LEU A 80 -8.43 52.74 22.06
C LEU A 80 -8.96 51.59 22.92
N ASP A 81 -9.95 51.85 23.76
CA ASP A 81 -10.63 50.83 24.57
C ASP A 81 -11.29 49.78 23.67
N HIS A 82 -12.04 50.22 22.65
CA HIS A 82 -12.63 49.29 21.66
C HIS A 82 -11.57 48.49 20.88
N LEU A 83 -10.45 49.11 20.52
CA LEU A 83 -9.36 48.39 19.85
C LEU A 83 -8.73 47.34 20.78
N ALA A 84 -8.52 47.67 22.06
CA ALA A 84 -7.99 46.73 23.04
C ALA A 84 -8.92 45.53 23.24
N GLU A 85 -10.23 45.78 23.34
CA GLU A 85 -11.24 44.72 23.43
C GLU A 85 -11.25 43.83 22.17
N ALA A 86 -11.18 44.42 20.97
CA ALA A 86 -11.14 43.68 19.72
C ALA A 86 -9.88 42.82 19.60
N VAL A 87 -8.72 43.35 19.99
CA VAL A 87 -7.45 42.60 20.01
C VAL A 87 -7.52 41.45 21.01
N ASN A 88 -8.00 41.70 22.23
CA ASN A 88 -8.14 40.65 23.24
C ASN A 88 -9.10 39.54 22.78
N GLY A 89 -10.22 39.91 22.15
CA GLY A 89 -11.16 38.96 21.54
C GLY A 89 -10.51 38.11 20.45
N ALA A 90 -9.80 38.74 19.52
CA ALA A 90 -9.10 38.05 18.43
C ALA A 90 -7.99 37.11 18.97
N MET A 91 -7.26 37.52 20.00
CA MET A 91 -6.25 36.67 20.64
C MET A 91 -6.87 35.47 21.34
N HIS A 92 -8.00 35.66 22.03
CA HIS A 92 -8.75 34.56 22.65
C HIS A 92 -9.30 33.57 21.59
N GLU A 93 -9.86 34.06 20.49
CA GLU A 93 -10.29 33.21 19.36
C GLU A 93 -9.13 32.43 18.73
N ALA A 94 -7.96 33.04 18.64
CA ALA A 94 -6.73 32.38 18.19
C ALA A 94 -6.16 31.38 19.22
N GLY A 95 -6.80 31.21 20.38
CA GLY A 95 -6.33 30.33 21.45
C GLY A 95 -5.06 30.84 22.15
N ILE A 96 -4.74 32.12 21.98
CA ILE A 96 -3.62 32.78 22.65
C ILE A 96 -4.15 33.29 23.99
N LEU A 97 -3.62 32.70 25.08
CA LEU A 97 -3.92 33.15 26.43
C LEU A 97 -3.30 34.53 26.65
N VAL A 98 -4.13 35.57 26.54
CA VAL A 98 -3.82 36.90 27.09
C VAL A 98 -4.19 36.84 28.57
N ASP A 99 -3.29 37.32 29.44
CA ASP A 99 -3.42 37.32 30.90
C ASP A 99 -3.23 35.98 31.64
N ALA A 100 -2.66 34.94 31.00
CA ALA A 100 -2.23 33.76 31.74
C ALA A 100 -1.14 34.13 32.75
N ASP A 101 -1.31 33.70 34.01
CA ASP A 101 -0.27 33.83 35.03
C ASP A 101 1.00 33.15 34.51
N PRO A 102 2.15 33.86 34.44
CA PRO A 102 3.41 33.29 33.99
C PRO A 102 3.79 31.98 34.69
N VAL A 103 3.35 31.78 35.94
CA VAL A 103 3.56 30.56 36.72
C VAL A 103 2.71 29.41 36.19
N GLU A 104 1.42 29.64 35.91
CA GLU A 104 0.53 28.63 35.34
C GLU A 104 0.97 28.23 33.93
N LEU A 105 1.41 29.21 33.13
CA LEU A 105 1.93 28.96 31.79
C LEU A 105 3.22 28.12 31.85
N ALA A 106 4.13 28.41 32.78
CA ALA A 106 5.36 27.64 32.95
C ALA A 106 5.08 26.18 33.37
N ASP A 107 4.11 25.95 34.27
CA ASP A 107 3.69 24.61 34.67
C ASP A 107 3.02 23.83 33.52
N ALA A 108 2.16 24.49 32.74
CA ALA A 108 1.55 23.91 31.55
C ALA A 108 2.59 23.53 30.50
N ILE A 109 3.56 24.41 30.22
CA ILE A 109 4.69 24.14 29.32
C ILE A 109 5.50 22.95 29.82
N HIS A 110 5.82 22.89 31.12
CA HIS A 110 6.58 21.79 31.69
C HIS A 110 5.85 20.46 31.53
N LYS A 111 4.55 20.40 31.84
CA LYS A 111 3.72 19.20 31.66
C LYS A 111 3.70 18.73 30.20
N LEU A 112 3.58 19.65 29.26
CA LEU A 112 3.61 19.35 27.83
C LEU A 112 4.98 18.81 27.40
N GLN A 113 6.07 19.40 27.89
CA GLN A 113 7.43 18.93 27.61
C GLN A 113 7.68 17.52 28.14
N VAL A 114 7.21 17.22 29.36
CA VAL A 114 7.31 15.88 29.95
C VAL A 114 6.54 14.86 29.12
N ARG A 115 5.31 15.17 28.71
CA ARG A 115 4.50 14.29 27.85
C ARG A 115 5.17 14.06 26.50
N ALA A 116 5.63 15.13 25.85
CA ALA A 116 6.31 15.04 24.56
C ALA A 116 7.61 14.20 24.65
N ALA A 117 8.35 14.30 25.75
CA ALA A 117 9.53 13.48 26.01
C ALA A 117 9.17 11.99 26.16
N ALA A 118 8.11 11.68 26.91
CA ALA A 118 7.63 10.31 27.08
C ALA A 118 7.15 9.69 25.75
N GLU A 119 6.37 10.43 24.96
CA GLU A 119 5.91 10.00 23.63
C GLU A 119 7.09 9.78 22.67
N SER A 120 8.08 10.69 22.71
CA SER A 120 9.32 10.54 21.92
C SER A 120 10.12 9.30 22.31
N GLN A 121 10.19 8.97 23.60
CA GLN A 121 10.88 7.77 24.07
C GLN A 121 10.16 6.49 23.63
N ALA A 122 8.82 6.46 23.74
CA ALA A 122 8.01 5.35 23.26
C ALA A 122 8.19 5.15 21.74
N ALA A 123 8.18 6.22 20.95
CA ALA A 123 8.40 6.14 19.51
C ALA A 123 9.78 5.56 19.15
N ARG A 124 10.85 5.95 19.87
CA ARG A 124 12.18 5.37 19.68
C ARG A 124 12.22 3.89 20.03
N TYR A 125 11.57 3.50 21.12
CA TYR A 125 11.49 2.09 21.54
C TYR A 125 10.83 1.24 20.45
N TRP A 126 9.66 1.65 19.96
CA TRP A 126 8.93 0.92 18.92
C TRP A 126 9.68 0.86 17.59
N ARG A 127 10.36 1.94 17.20
CA ARG A 127 11.21 1.92 16.00
C ARG A 127 12.32 0.88 16.12
N LYS A 128 13.07 0.88 17.24
CA LYS A 128 14.14 -0.10 17.47
C LYS A 128 13.61 -1.53 17.41
N ARG A 129 12.48 -1.79 18.07
CA ARG A 129 11.83 -3.10 18.08
C ARG A 129 11.43 -3.54 16.67
N PHE A 130 10.83 -2.65 15.89
CA PHE A 130 10.44 -2.92 14.51
C PHE A 130 11.65 -3.23 13.63
N ASP A 131 12.75 -2.47 13.78
CA ASP A 131 14.00 -2.71 13.04
C ASP A 131 14.61 -4.08 13.38
N GLU A 132 14.59 -4.46 14.67
CA GLU A 132 15.04 -5.78 15.15
C GLU A 132 14.18 -6.91 14.55
N ASP A 133 12.85 -6.83 14.69
CA ASP A 133 11.93 -7.84 14.18
C ASP A 133 12.03 -7.96 12.63
N THR A 134 12.21 -6.84 11.93
CA THR A 134 12.40 -6.82 10.46
C THR A 134 13.72 -7.46 10.05
N THR A 135 14.80 -7.19 10.80
CA THR A 135 16.12 -7.79 10.55
C THR A 135 16.06 -9.31 10.75
N GLU A 136 15.43 -9.77 11.83
CA GLU A 136 15.25 -11.19 12.10
C GLU A 136 14.44 -11.88 10.97
N ALA A 137 13.34 -11.27 10.52
CA ALA A 137 12.54 -11.80 9.43
C ALA A 137 13.34 -11.90 8.10
N ILE A 138 14.16 -10.90 7.79
CA ILE A 138 15.04 -10.91 6.61
C ILE A 138 16.05 -12.06 6.70
N ASP A 139 16.66 -12.27 7.87
CA ASP A 139 17.65 -13.34 8.06
C ASP A 139 17.03 -14.73 8.00
N GLN A 140 15.81 -14.90 8.54
CA GLN A 140 15.03 -16.13 8.39
C GLN A 140 14.73 -16.43 6.90
N LEU A 141 14.28 -15.43 6.14
CA LEU A 141 14.01 -15.58 4.71
C LEU A 141 15.26 -15.91 3.90
N LYS A 142 16.42 -15.34 4.26
CA LYS A 142 17.70 -15.70 3.62
C LYS A 142 18.08 -17.15 3.91
N ALA A 143 17.93 -17.60 5.16
CA ALA A 143 18.20 -18.98 5.54
C ALA A 143 17.27 -19.97 4.83
N GLU A 144 15.99 -19.63 4.70
CA GLU A 144 15.01 -20.45 3.97
C GLU A 144 15.33 -20.51 2.47
N ASN A 145 15.68 -19.37 1.84
CA ASN A 145 16.11 -19.34 0.44
C ASN A 145 17.33 -20.23 0.21
N GLU A 146 18.32 -20.18 1.11
CA GLU A 146 19.51 -21.03 1.03
C GLU A 146 19.14 -22.52 1.18
N ARG A 147 18.21 -22.84 2.07
CA ARG A 147 17.69 -24.22 2.20
C ARG A 147 16.97 -24.68 0.94
N LEU A 148 16.13 -23.84 0.34
CA LEU A 148 15.41 -24.15 -0.90
C LEU A 148 16.39 -24.37 -2.06
N ARG A 149 17.45 -23.56 -2.17
CA ARG A 149 18.51 -23.75 -3.16
C ARG A 149 19.19 -25.11 -3.02
N ARG A 150 19.49 -25.55 -1.79
CA ARG A 150 20.04 -26.89 -1.53
C ARG A 150 19.08 -27.99 -1.97
N ILE A 151 17.80 -27.91 -1.59
CA ILE A 151 16.78 -28.89 -1.99
C ILE A 151 16.69 -29.00 -3.53
N ILE A 152 16.70 -27.87 -4.23
CA ILE A 152 16.68 -27.84 -5.70
C ILE A 152 17.94 -28.50 -6.27
N SER A 153 19.12 -28.15 -5.76
CA SER A 153 20.40 -28.73 -6.17
C SER A 153 20.44 -30.25 -5.94
N ASP A 154 20.00 -30.72 -4.77
CA ASP A 154 19.95 -32.14 -4.42
C ASP A 154 18.97 -32.90 -5.33
N SER A 155 17.79 -32.32 -5.58
CA SER A 155 16.78 -32.89 -6.48
C SER A 155 17.30 -32.98 -7.92
N ALA A 156 17.97 -31.94 -8.42
CA ALA A 156 18.54 -31.93 -9.75
C ALA A 156 19.66 -32.98 -9.89
N THR A 157 20.53 -33.09 -8.88
CA THR A 157 21.58 -34.11 -8.81
C THR A 157 20.99 -35.52 -8.82
N ALA A 158 19.92 -35.76 -8.05
CA ALA A 158 19.24 -37.06 -8.00
C ALA A 158 18.63 -37.46 -9.36
N CYS A 159 18.19 -36.48 -10.17
CA CYS A 159 17.71 -36.71 -11.53
C CYS A 159 18.84 -36.86 -12.58
N GLY A 160 20.11 -36.88 -12.17
CA GLY A 160 21.26 -36.99 -13.08
C GLY A 160 21.60 -35.69 -13.81
N ALA A 161 20.99 -34.57 -13.42
CA ALA A 161 21.34 -33.25 -13.94
C ALA A 161 22.43 -32.63 -13.05
N ALA A 162 23.62 -32.40 -13.60
CA ALA A 162 24.64 -31.61 -12.92
C ALA A 162 24.26 -30.13 -13.01
N MET A 163 23.65 -29.59 -11.96
CA MET A 163 23.28 -28.19 -11.88
C MET A 163 24.27 -27.44 -10.98
N SER A 164 24.86 -26.37 -11.52
CA SER A 164 25.68 -25.44 -10.72
C SER A 164 24.80 -24.80 -9.63
N THR A 165 25.33 -24.62 -8.42
CA THR A 165 24.65 -23.85 -7.35
C THR A 165 24.44 -22.38 -7.73
N GLU A 166 25.05 -21.93 -8.82
CA GLU A 166 24.80 -20.65 -9.50
C GLU A 166 23.73 -20.77 -10.62
N CYS A 167 22.68 -21.57 -10.41
CA CYS A 167 21.51 -21.51 -11.29
C CYS A 167 20.89 -20.13 -11.20
N THR A 168 21.15 -19.30 -12.21
CA THR A 168 20.55 -17.97 -12.32
C THR A 168 19.03 -18.12 -12.43
N VAL A 169 18.29 -17.15 -11.89
CA VAL A 169 16.83 -17.07 -12.03
C VAL A 169 16.41 -17.15 -13.51
N GLU A 170 17.27 -16.65 -14.39
CA GLU A 170 17.13 -16.74 -15.85
C GLU A 170 17.14 -18.19 -16.35
N PHE A 171 18.08 -19.03 -15.90
CA PHE A 171 18.10 -20.46 -16.23
C PHE A 171 16.84 -21.18 -15.74
N MET A 172 16.38 -20.87 -14.52
CA MET A 172 15.15 -21.42 -13.95
C MET A 172 13.90 -21.04 -14.78
N GLY A 173 13.94 -19.90 -15.47
CA GLY A 173 12.88 -19.48 -16.39
C GLY A 173 12.74 -20.34 -17.64
N TYR A 174 13.82 -20.97 -18.12
CA TYR A 174 13.81 -21.82 -19.32
C TYR A 174 13.46 -23.29 -19.03
N LEU A 175 13.66 -23.73 -17.78
CA LEU A 175 13.44 -25.11 -17.32
C LEU A 175 12.05 -25.69 -17.66
N PRO A 176 10.92 -24.97 -17.47
CA PRO A 176 9.60 -25.49 -17.82
C PRO A 176 9.45 -25.82 -19.32
N VAL A 177 10.08 -25.02 -20.19
CA VAL A 177 10.02 -25.21 -21.65
C VAL A 177 10.84 -26.42 -22.07
N GLU A 178 12.06 -26.56 -21.54
CA GLU A 178 12.93 -27.71 -21.79
C GLU A 178 12.30 -29.02 -21.29
N ILE A 179 11.75 -29.03 -20.06
CA ILE A 179 11.02 -30.19 -19.51
C ILE A 179 9.84 -30.57 -20.41
N ALA A 180 9.06 -29.59 -20.88
CA ALA A 180 7.95 -29.85 -21.78
C ALA A 180 8.41 -30.47 -23.12
N GLY A 181 9.56 -30.02 -23.64
CA GLY A 181 10.20 -30.57 -24.84
C GLY A 181 10.57 -32.04 -24.67
N VAL A 182 11.28 -32.37 -23.58
CA VAL A 182 11.68 -33.75 -23.27
C VAL A 182 10.46 -34.65 -23.05
N LEU A 183 9.45 -34.19 -22.31
CA LEU A 183 8.21 -34.95 -22.09
C LEU A 183 7.47 -35.24 -23.41
N LYS A 184 7.47 -34.29 -24.35
CA LYS A 184 6.87 -34.49 -25.68
C LYS A 184 7.61 -35.58 -26.46
N GLN A 185 8.94 -35.57 -26.45
CA GLN A 185 9.75 -36.62 -27.09
C GLN A 185 9.52 -37.99 -26.46
N LEU A 186 9.53 -38.08 -25.13
CA LEU A 186 9.31 -39.34 -24.41
C LEU A 186 7.91 -39.92 -24.70
N ARG A 187 6.87 -39.08 -24.73
CA ARG A 187 5.51 -39.51 -25.11
C ARG A 187 5.45 -40.03 -26.54
N ALA A 188 6.14 -39.37 -27.48
CA ALA A 188 6.19 -39.82 -28.86
C ALA A 188 6.92 -41.17 -29.00
N SER A 189 8.02 -41.35 -28.27
CA SER A 189 8.77 -42.60 -28.21
C SER A 189 7.93 -43.73 -27.61
N LEU A 190 7.28 -43.48 -26.47
CA LEU A 190 6.37 -44.44 -25.83
C LEU A 190 5.24 -44.86 -26.78
N ALA A 191 4.62 -43.91 -27.49
CA ALA A 191 3.57 -44.23 -28.46
C ALA A 191 4.10 -45.06 -29.65
N ALA A 192 5.37 -44.85 -30.05
CA ALA A 192 5.99 -45.66 -31.10
C ALA A 192 6.25 -47.10 -30.63
N GLU A 193 6.76 -47.28 -29.42
CA GLU A 193 6.96 -48.60 -28.83
C GLU A 193 5.65 -49.34 -28.58
N GLN A 194 4.60 -48.65 -28.11
CA GLN A 194 3.27 -49.25 -27.97
C GLN A 194 2.72 -49.74 -29.31
N ARG A 195 2.95 -49.00 -30.41
CA ARG A 195 2.59 -49.46 -31.76
C ARG A 195 3.39 -50.70 -32.18
N ARG A 196 4.70 -50.74 -31.89
CA ARG A 196 5.55 -51.90 -32.19
C ARG A 196 5.09 -53.14 -31.41
N ALA A 197 4.77 -52.98 -30.13
CA ALA A 197 4.25 -54.05 -29.28
C ALA A 197 2.92 -54.59 -29.82
N ALA A 198 1.98 -53.72 -30.20
CA ALA A 198 0.70 -54.15 -30.78
C ALA A 198 0.87 -54.96 -32.08
N VAL A 199 1.80 -54.55 -32.95
CA VAL A 199 2.12 -55.31 -34.19
C VAL A 199 2.73 -56.67 -33.85
N LEU A 200 3.62 -56.74 -32.86
CA LEU A 200 4.20 -58.01 -32.41
C LEU A 200 3.13 -58.93 -31.82
N GLU A 201 2.21 -58.41 -31.01
CA GLU A 201 1.07 -59.18 -30.48
C GLU A 201 0.20 -59.74 -31.61
N GLN A 202 -0.13 -58.93 -32.62
CA GLN A 202 -0.86 -59.40 -33.80
C GLN A 202 -0.11 -60.51 -34.55
N ASN A 203 1.18 -60.31 -34.84
CA ASN A 203 1.99 -61.31 -35.53
C ASN A 203 2.08 -62.62 -34.74
N CYS A 204 2.20 -62.54 -33.41
CA CYS A 204 2.19 -63.72 -32.54
C CYS A 204 0.83 -64.46 -32.59
N ALA A 205 -0.28 -63.72 -32.64
CA ALA A 205 -1.61 -64.32 -32.80
C ALA A 205 -1.77 -65.02 -34.16
N GLU A 206 -1.35 -64.38 -35.25
CA GLU A 206 -1.35 -64.96 -36.60
C GLU A 206 -0.48 -66.22 -36.68
N MET A 207 0.70 -66.20 -36.05
CA MET A 207 1.59 -67.36 -35.97
C MET A 207 0.97 -68.50 -35.16
N ALA A 208 0.28 -68.20 -34.06
CA ALA A 208 -0.42 -69.18 -33.26
C ALA A 208 -1.56 -69.85 -34.05
N GLU A 209 -2.35 -69.08 -34.80
CA GLU A 209 -3.38 -69.63 -35.69
C GLU A 209 -2.77 -70.51 -36.79
N ALA A 210 -1.67 -70.07 -37.41
CA ALA A 210 -0.98 -70.85 -38.43
C ALA A 210 -0.46 -72.19 -37.87
N LEU A 211 0.09 -72.18 -36.65
CA LEU A 211 0.52 -73.40 -35.96
C LEU A 211 -0.65 -74.35 -35.67
N GLU A 212 -1.81 -73.84 -35.26
CA GLU A 212 -3.01 -74.67 -35.06
C GLU A 212 -3.52 -75.28 -36.37
N ARG A 213 -3.47 -74.55 -37.49
CA ARG A 213 -3.80 -75.12 -38.82
C ARG A 213 -2.85 -76.25 -39.19
N VAL A 214 -1.54 -76.06 -39.03
CA VAL A 214 -0.53 -77.10 -39.31
C VAL A 214 -0.72 -78.31 -38.38
N ARG A 215 -1.09 -78.11 -37.11
CA ARG A 215 -1.41 -79.21 -36.19
C ARG A 215 -2.64 -79.99 -36.64
N ALA A 216 -3.72 -79.30 -37.00
CA ALA A 216 -4.94 -79.93 -37.51
C ALA A 216 -4.67 -80.72 -38.81
N ASP A 217 -3.91 -80.15 -39.74
CA ASP A 217 -3.49 -80.84 -40.96
C ASP A 217 -2.63 -82.07 -40.64
N ALA A 218 -1.65 -81.95 -39.74
CA ALA A 218 -0.83 -83.09 -39.34
C ALA A 218 -1.66 -84.21 -38.68
N GLU A 219 -2.67 -83.88 -37.86
CA GLU A 219 -3.59 -84.87 -37.28
C GLU A 219 -4.48 -85.53 -38.32
N ARG A 220 -4.99 -84.75 -39.28
CA ARG A 220 -5.74 -85.24 -40.45
C ARG A 220 -4.89 -86.21 -41.27
N TYR A 221 -3.65 -85.83 -41.59
CA TYR A 221 -2.68 -86.70 -42.28
C TYR A 221 -2.41 -87.99 -41.51
N ARG A 222 -2.23 -87.94 -40.18
CA ARG A 222 -2.11 -89.15 -39.34
C ARG A 222 -3.37 -90.03 -39.42
N GLY A 223 -4.55 -89.43 -39.43
CA GLY A 223 -5.83 -90.13 -39.60
C GLY A 223 -5.90 -90.90 -40.92
N VAL A 224 -5.65 -90.22 -42.03
CA VAL A 224 -5.62 -90.81 -43.37
C VAL A 224 -4.58 -91.93 -43.46
N ARG A 225 -3.38 -91.71 -42.91
CA ARG A 225 -2.31 -92.70 -42.89
C ARG A 225 -2.71 -93.98 -42.16
N ARG A 226 -3.40 -93.87 -41.02
CA ARG A 226 -3.94 -95.04 -40.30
C ARG A 226 -4.92 -95.85 -41.16
N VAL A 227 -5.80 -95.17 -41.91
CA VAL A 227 -6.74 -95.82 -42.83
C VAL A 227 -5.99 -96.51 -43.97
N ALA A 228 -5.03 -95.84 -44.60
CA ALA A 228 -4.21 -96.43 -45.66
C ALA A 228 -3.45 -97.67 -45.18
N ASN A 229 -2.85 -97.61 -43.99
CA ASN A 229 -2.15 -98.76 -43.39
C ASN A 229 -3.11 -99.92 -43.10
N SER A 230 -4.35 -99.64 -42.66
CA SER A 230 -5.39 -100.68 -42.48
C SER A 230 -5.81 -101.36 -43.79
N GLN A 231 -5.60 -100.70 -44.93
CA GLN A 231 -5.87 -101.24 -46.27
C GLN A 231 -4.64 -101.89 -46.93
N GLY A 232 -3.54 -102.06 -46.18
CA GLY A 232 -2.36 -102.81 -46.61
C GLY A 232 -1.26 -101.99 -47.29
N TYR A 233 -1.35 -100.66 -47.27
CA TYR A 233 -0.25 -99.79 -47.73
C TYR A 233 0.84 -99.68 -46.66
N THR A 234 2.11 -99.61 -47.09
CA THR A 234 3.22 -99.29 -46.18
C THR A 234 3.44 -97.78 -46.07
N ASP A 235 4.07 -97.34 -44.99
CA ASP A 235 4.41 -95.94 -44.77
C ASP A 235 5.26 -95.35 -45.91
N GLU A 236 6.19 -96.14 -46.46
CA GLU A 236 7.03 -95.76 -47.60
C GLU A 236 6.22 -95.64 -48.91
N GLN A 237 5.21 -96.50 -49.12
CA GLN A 237 4.33 -96.42 -50.29
C GLN A 237 3.38 -95.23 -50.24
N PHE A 238 2.98 -94.81 -49.03
CA PHE A 238 2.15 -93.63 -48.81
C PHE A 238 2.96 -92.34 -49.03
N ASP A 239 4.18 -92.25 -48.49
CA ASP A 239 5.03 -91.07 -48.59
C ASP A 239 5.74 -90.90 -49.96
N ALA A 240 5.92 -91.98 -50.73
CA ALA A 240 6.60 -91.93 -52.04
C ALA A 240 5.73 -91.35 -53.18
N GLN A 241 4.45 -91.04 -52.94
CA GLN A 241 3.57 -90.44 -53.94
C GLN A 241 3.62 -88.90 -53.85
N THR A 242 3.85 -88.26 -54.99
CA THR A 242 3.98 -86.80 -55.10
C THR A 242 2.68 -86.07 -54.77
N ASP A 243 2.80 -84.86 -54.21
CA ASP A 243 1.74 -84.05 -53.57
C ASP A 243 0.37 -84.05 -54.28
N ALA A 244 0.33 -83.98 -55.62
CA ALA A 244 -0.91 -83.94 -56.38
C ALA A 244 -1.73 -85.25 -56.37
N GLN A 245 -1.06 -86.41 -56.27
CA GLN A 245 -1.75 -87.70 -56.14
C GLN A 245 -2.18 -87.96 -54.68
N THR A 246 -1.45 -87.39 -53.73
CA THR A 246 -1.68 -87.52 -52.29
C THR A 246 -2.94 -86.75 -51.88
N ASP A 247 -3.17 -85.53 -52.37
CA ASP A 247 -4.38 -84.75 -52.07
C ASP A 247 -5.67 -85.42 -52.58
N ALA A 248 -5.66 -85.96 -53.80
CA ALA A 248 -6.80 -86.66 -54.38
C ALA A 248 -7.15 -87.95 -53.62
N ARG A 249 -6.14 -88.67 -53.09
CA ARG A 249 -6.34 -89.88 -52.28
C ARG A 249 -6.71 -89.57 -50.83
N ILE A 250 -6.18 -88.50 -50.25
CA ILE A 250 -6.64 -87.98 -48.95
C ILE A 250 -8.14 -87.69 -49.04
N ALA A 251 -8.58 -86.95 -50.06
CA ALA A 251 -10.01 -86.68 -50.26
C ALA A 251 -10.84 -87.99 -50.41
N HIS A 252 -10.32 -89.00 -51.10
CA HIS A 252 -10.96 -90.32 -51.20
C HIS A 252 -11.06 -91.03 -49.82
N PHE A 253 -10.00 -90.98 -49.01
CA PHE A 253 -9.99 -91.59 -47.68
C PHE A 253 -10.82 -90.83 -46.65
N GLU A 254 -10.95 -89.52 -46.79
CA GLU A 254 -11.85 -88.71 -45.96
C GLU A 254 -13.32 -89.05 -46.21
N VAL A 255 -13.71 -89.25 -47.48
CA VAL A 255 -15.05 -89.76 -47.83
C VAL A 255 -15.30 -91.13 -47.21
N ALA A 256 -14.26 -91.96 -47.06
CA ALA A 256 -14.36 -93.25 -46.37
C ALA A 256 -14.51 -93.10 -44.86
N MET A 257 -13.81 -92.14 -44.22
CA MET A 257 -13.97 -91.87 -42.79
C MET A 257 -15.34 -91.25 -42.43
N GLY A 258 -15.92 -90.42 -43.30
CA GLY A 258 -17.23 -89.79 -43.07
C GLY A 258 -18.45 -90.71 -43.25
N LYS A 259 -18.30 -91.86 -43.92
CA LYS A 259 -19.39 -92.84 -44.14
C LYS A 259 -19.52 -93.90 -43.04
N GLY A 260 -18.73 -93.83 -41.97
CA GLY A 260 -18.72 -94.80 -40.86
C GLY A 260 -19.49 -94.39 -39.61
N GLY A 261 -20.27 -93.29 -39.64
CA GLY A 261 -20.87 -92.67 -38.46
C GLY A 261 -22.35 -92.95 -38.17
N ASP A 262 -23.03 -93.80 -38.94
CA ASP A 262 -24.41 -94.25 -38.64
C ASP A 262 -24.41 -95.76 -38.34
N ALA A 263 -24.00 -96.12 -37.13
CA ALA A 263 -24.29 -97.40 -36.46
C ALA A 263 -24.06 -97.26 -34.95
#